data_AF-A0A920MPR4-F1
#
_entry.id   AF-A0A920MPR4-F1
#
_cell.length_a   1.000
_cell.length_b   1.000
_cell.length_c   1.000
_cell.angle_alpha   90.00
_cell.angle_beta   90.00
_cell.angle_gamma   90.00
#
_symmetry.space_group_name_H-M   'P 1'
#
loop_
_entity.id
_entity.type
_entity.pdbx_description
1 polymer ?
#
loop_
_entity_poly.entity_id
_entity_poly.type
_entity_poly.pdbx_seq_one_letter_code
_entity_poly.pdbx_strand_id
1 'polypeptide(L)'
;MKLWFERDHDMAKYHFEKARELCPSDVFIISRYAIMLIYFCEFEKALSELERAKRLDPFSHDLLFAPEAICQFWMGDYEKSLQTFKKVKVKKNYLFYIALAHKKNGEDELAAEKLKEAHAMTGMDNDSFIGSQPFNNEEKLSELKGILDSI
;
A
#
# COMPACT_ATOMS: atom_id res chain seq x y z
N MET A 1 -5.83 14.99 -6.10
CA MET A 1 -5.21 15.32 -4.79
C MET A 1 -3.73 15.53 -5.02
N LYS A 2 -3.15 16.66 -4.57
CA LYS A 2 -1.83 17.16 -4.98
C LYS A 2 -0.68 16.14 -4.93
N LEU A 3 -0.69 15.22 -3.97
CA LEU A 3 0.31 14.14 -3.86
C LEU A 3 0.52 13.37 -5.17
N TRP A 4 -0.57 13.04 -5.86
CA TRP A 4 -0.55 12.18 -7.04
C TRP A 4 -0.26 12.93 -8.34
N PHE A 5 -0.51 14.24 -8.37
CA PHE A 5 -0.39 15.06 -9.57
C PHE A 5 0.83 15.99 -9.55
N GLU A 6 1.21 16.49 -8.37
CA GLU A 6 2.22 17.53 -8.19
C GLU A 6 3.41 17.05 -7.34
N ARG A 7 3.31 15.87 -6.70
CA ARG A 7 4.32 15.37 -5.72
C ARG A 7 4.65 16.39 -4.62
N ASP A 8 3.72 17.29 -4.33
CA ASP A 8 3.79 18.25 -3.23
C ASP A 8 3.42 17.54 -1.92
N HIS A 9 4.42 16.95 -1.28
CA HIS A 9 4.27 16.16 -0.07
C HIS A 9 3.80 17.02 1.12
N ASP A 10 4.31 18.24 1.27
CA ASP A 10 3.97 19.10 2.40
C ASP A 10 2.50 19.53 2.37
N MET A 11 2.02 20.00 1.21
CA MET A 11 0.61 20.37 1.07
C MET A 11 -0.30 19.14 1.13
N ALA A 12 0.14 18.00 0.60
CA ALA A 12 -0.61 16.76 0.73
C ALA A 12 -0.81 16.40 2.22
N LYS A 13 0.27 16.39 3.00
CA LYS A 13 0.23 16.06 4.44
C LYS A 13 -0.73 17.00 5.18
N TYR A 14 -0.61 18.31 4.95
CA TYR A 14 -1.51 19.30 5.53
C TYR A 14 -2.99 18.99 5.24
N HIS A 15 -3.35 18.72 3.99
CA HIS A 15 -4.74 18.44 3.62
C HIS A 15 -5.27 17.12 4.18
N PHE A 16 -4.44 16.06 4.20
CA PHE A 16 -4.82 14.79 4.81
C PHE A 16 -5.02 14.92 6.33
N GLU A 17 -4.14 15.65 7.02
CA GLU A 17 -4.27 15.92 8.46
C GLU A 17 -5.52 16.73 8.77
N LYS A 18 -5.79 17.80 8.01
CA LYS A 18 -7.01 18.60 8.16
C LYS A 18 -8.27 17.80 7.89
N ALA A 19 -8.28 16.94 6.87
CA ALA A 19 -9.43 16.06 6.60
C ALA A 19 -9.70 15.11 7.78
N ARG A 20 -8.65 14.51 8.34
CA ARG A 20 -8.76 13.64 9.52
C ARG A 20 -9.26 14.39 10.76
N GLU A 21 -8.82 15.64 10.97
CA GLU A 21 -9.30 16.48 12.08
C GLU A 21 -10.80 16.80 11.96
N LEU A 22 -11.27 17.11 10.75
CA LEU A 22 -12.66 17.45 10.49
C LEU A 22 -13.60 16.24 10.57
N CYS A 23 -13.12 15.06 10.15
CA CYS A 23 -13.91 13.83 10.11
C CYS A 23 -13.18 12.68 10.84
N PRO A 24 -13.02 12.74 12.18
CA PRO A 24 -12.14 11.84 12.91
C PRO A 24 -12.62 10.39 12.97
N SER A 25 -13.90 10.14 12.73
CA SER A 25 -14.52 8.80 12.79
C SER A 25 -14.91 8.25 11.41
N ASP A 26 -14.67 9.00 10.33
CA ASP A 26 -14.98 8.56 8.98
C ASP A 26 -13.91 7.56 8.51
N VAL A 27 -14.30 6.29 8.33
CA VAL A 27 -13.38 5.23 7.94
C VAL A 27 -12.76 5.46 6.56
N PHE A 28 -13.48 6.07 5.63
CA PHE A 28 -12.92 6.41 4.33
C PHE A 28 -11.79 7.44 4.49
N ILE A 29 -12.01 8.50 5.27
CA ILE A 29 -10.98 9.51 5.54
C ILE A 29 -9.78 8.90 6.27
N ILE A 30 -10.01 8.05 7.27
CA ILE A 30 -8.93 7.34 7.98
C ILE A 30 -8.13 6.46 7.01
N SER A 31 -8.78 5.74 6.10
CA SER A 31 -8.10 4.90 5.11
C SER A 31 -7.20 5.73 4.18
N ARG A 32 -7.66 6.91 3.77
CA ARG A 32 -6.91 7.85 2.92
C ARG A 32 -5.73 8.46 3.67
N TYR A 33 -5.91 8.79 4.94
CA TYR A 33 -4.84 9.24 5.82
C TYR A 33 -3.77 8.15 6.02
N ALA A 34 -4.17 6.90 6.28
CA ALA A 34 -3.24 5.79 6.43
C ALA A 34 -2.43 5.53 5.15
N ILE A 35 -3.06 5.63 3.97
CA ILE A 35 -2.35 5.53 2.69
C ILE A 35 -1.29 6.64 2.54
N MET A 36 -1.61 7.87 2.95
CA MET A 36 -0.60 8.95 2.98
C MET A 36 0.54 8.58 3.93
N LEU A 37 0.24 8.13 5.15
CA LEU A 37 1.27 7.73 6.11
C LEU A 37 2.21 6.64 5.56
N ILE A 38 1.68 5.66 4.80
CA ILE A 38 2.49 4.64 4.12
C ILE A 38 3.50 5.29 3.17
N TYR A 39 3.07 6.22 2.31
CA TYR A 39 3.97 6.91 1.38
C TYR A 39 4.99 7.82 2.07
N PHE A 40 4.71 8.20 3.31
CA PHE A 40 5.61 8.97 4.16
C PHE A 40 6.47 8.06 5.06
N CYS A 41 6.41 6.75 4.85
CA CYS A 41 7.13 5.73 5.60
C CYS A 41 6.76 5.68 7.10
N GLU A 42 5.60 6.22 7.50
CA GLU A 42 5.06 6.17 8.86
C GLU A 42 4.19 4.90 9.05
N PHE A 43 4.75 3.71 8.83
CA PHE A 43 4.00 2.44 8.70
C PHE A 43 3.26 2.01 9.98
N GLU A 44 3.90 2.12 11.15
CA GLU A 44 3.31 1.73 12.43
C GLU A 44 2.10 2.62 12.77
N LYS A 45 2.21 3.92 12.46
CA LYS A 45 1.13 4.89 12.65
C LYS A 45 -0.01 4.63 11.66
N ALA A 46 0.31 4.31 10.42
CA ALA A 46 -0.69 3.89 9.43
C ALA A 46 -1.47 2.67 9.93
N LEU A 47 -0.76 1.64 10.41
CA LEU A 47 -1.36 0.44 10.95
C LEU A 47 -2.26 0.74 12.18
N SER A 48 -1.81 1.60 13.09
CA SER A 48 -2.61 2.03 14.24
C SER A 48 -3.91 2.74 13.83
N GLU A 49 -3.88 3.60 12.81
CA GLU A 49 -5.09 4.26 12.30
C GLU A 49 -6.03 3.27 11.61
N LEU A 50 -5.50 2.28 10.87
CA LEU A 50 -6.30 1.22 10.26
C LEU A 50 -6.99 0.34 11.32
N GLU A 51 -6.27 -0.03 12.39
CA GLU A 51 -6.86 -0.75 13.52
C GLU A 51 -7.94 0.07 14.23
N ARG A 52 -7.75 1.38 14.34
CA ARG A 52 -8.78 2.29 14.85
C ARG A 52 -10.01 2.30 13.95
N ALA A 53 -9.83 2.38 12.63
CA ALA A 53 -10.93 2.34 11.67
C ALA A 53 -11.75 1.05 11.76
N LYS A 54 -11.10 -0.12 11.89
CA LYS A 54 -11.80 -1.42 12.06
C LYS A 54 -12.69 -1.46 13.31
N ARG A 55 -12.28 -0.80 14.41
CA ARG A 55 -13.09 -0.70 15.63
C ARG A 55 -14.29 0.22 15.48
N LEU A 56 -14.18 1.27 14.64
CA LEU A 56 -15.26 2.22 14.40
C LEU A 56 -16.36 1.62 13.52
N ASP A 57 -15.97 0.83 12.51
CA ASP A 57 -16.91 0.14 11.64
C ASP A 57 -16.41 -1.26 11.25
N PRO A 58 -16.97 -2.31 11.88
CA PRO A 58 -16.65 -3.70 11.57
C PRO A 58 -17.15 -4.19 10.20
N PHE A 59 -17.70 -3.34 9.33
CA PHE A 59 -18.22 -3.75 8.02
C PHE A 59 -17.50 -3.07 6.83
N SER A 60 -16.72 -2.02 7.05
CA SER A 60 -15.97 -1.30 5.99
C SER A 60 -14.57 -1.86 5.68
N HIS A 61 -14.30 -3.09 6.13
CA HIS A 61 -12.98 -3.72 6.07
C HIS A 61 -12.35 -3.80 4.66
N ASP A 62 -13.15 -3.84 3.60
CA ASP A 62 -12.65 -3.91 2.21
C ASP A 62 -11.72 -2.74 1.86
N LEU A 63 -11.96 -1.55 2.44
CA LEU A 63 -11.12 -0.36 2.23
C LEU A 63 -9.78 -0.41 2.99
N LEU A 64 -9.70 -1.24 4.03
CA LEU A 64 -8.63 -1.24 5.02
C LEU A 64 -7.59 -2.34 4.77
N PHE A 65 -8.02 -3.47 4.21
CA PHE A 65 -7.14 -4.64 4.04
C PHE A 65 -5.93 -4.38 3.16
N ALA A 66 -6.08 -3.66 2.04
CA ALA A 66 -4.95 -3.44 1.15
C ALA A 66 -3.90 -2.48 1.76
N PRO A 67 -4.27 -1.31 2.32
CA PRO A 67 -3.32 -0.49 3.08
C PRO A 67 -2.67 -1.24 4.26
N GLU A 68 -3.44 -2.06 4.97
CA GLU A 68 -2.93 -2.87 6.08
C GLU A 68 -1.88 -3.88 5.60
N ALA A 69 -2.16 -4.60 4.52
CA ALA A 69 -1.23 -5.57 3.96
C ALA A 69 0.06 -4.90 3.47
N ILE A 70 -0.04 -3.68 2.92
CA ILE A 70 1.14 -2.88 2.54
C ILE A 70 1.95 -2.47 3.78
N CYS A 71 1.30 -2.07 4.88
CA CYS A 71 2.00 -1.80 6.14
C CYS A 71 2.75 -3.04 6.63
N GLN A 72 2.08 -4.20 6.65
CA GLN A 72 2.67 -5.47 7.07
C GLN A 72 3.88 -5.86 6.20
N PHE A 73 3.79 -5.65 4.88
CA PHE A 73 4.91 -5.85 3.96
C PHE A 73 6.12 -4.98 4.34
N TRP A 74 5.90 -3.68 4.55
CA TRP A 74 6.97 -2.75 4.89
C TRP A 74 7.56 -2.98 6.28
N MET A 75 6.78 -3.56 7.20
CA MET A 75 7.24 -3.99 8.52
C MET A 75 7.93 -5.37 8.50
N GLY A 76 8.05 -6.02 7.33
CA GLY A 76 8.72 -7.31 7.16
C GLY A 76 7.88 -8.54 7.51
N ASP A 77 6.59 -8.38 7.83
CA ASP A 77 5.67 -9.48 8.12
C ASP A 77 5.00 -9.96 6.81
N TYR A 78 5.80 -10.59 5.95
CA TYR A 78 5.39 -10.97 4.59
C TYR A 78 4.27 -12.01 4.57
N GLU A 79 4.33 -13.01 5.46
CA GLU A 79 3.29 -14.03 5.58
C GLU A 79 1.94 -13.40 5.97
N LYS A 80 1.93 -12.52 6.97
CA LYS A 80 0.70 -11.82 7.37
C LYS A 80 0.21 -10.88 6.27
N SER A 81 1.12 -10.19 5.58
CA SER A 81 0.78 -9.36 4.42
C SER A 81 0.03 -10.18 3.36
N LEU A 82 0.56 -11.35 2.99
CA LEU A 82 -0.09 -12.27 2.03
C LEU A 82 -1.46 -12.75 2.53
N GLN A 83 -1.58 -13.11 3.81
CA GLN A 83 -2.87 -13.49 4.40
C GLN A 83 -3.89 -12.35 4.38
N THR A 84 -3.46 -11.12 4.63
CA THR A 84 -4.33 -9.94 4.56
C THR A 84 -4.72 -9.63 3.12
N PHE A 85 -3.80 -9.73 2.15
CA PHE A 85 -4.11 -9.57 0.73
C PHE A 85 -5.11 -10.60 0.20
N LYS A 86 -5.19 -11.82 0.77
CA LYS A 86 -6.24 -12.80 0.43
C LYS A 86 -7.66 -12.27 0.71
N LYS A 87 -7.82 -11.34 1.66
CA LYS A 87 -9.09 -10.71 2.00
C LYS A 87 -9.48 -9.57 1.04
N VAL A 88 -8.54 -9.07 0.25
CA VAL A 88 -8.78 -8.01 -0.73
C VAL A 88 -9.54 -8.59 -1.94
N LYS A 89 -10.78 -8.13 -2.14
CA LYS A 89 -11.65 -8.60 -3.24
C LYS A 89 -11.12 -8.23 -4.62
N VAL A 90 -10.61 -7.01 -4.77
CA VAL A 90 -10.11 -6.47 -6.05
C VAL A 90 -8.63 -6.16 -5.91
N LYS A 91 -7.79 -7.08 -6.41
CA LYS A 91 -6.33 -6.99 -6.25
C LYS A 91 -5.70 -5.97 -7.19
N LYS A 92 -5.98 -6.00 -8.50
CA LYS A 92 -5.42 -5.07 -9.52
C LYS A 92 -3.94 -4.73 -9.22
N ASN A 93 -3.62 -3.48 -8.91
CA ASN A 93 -2.25 -3.01 -8.66
C ASN A 93 -1.61 -3.63 -7.40
N TYR A 94 -2.39 -4.16 -6.47
CA TYR A 94 -1.88 -4.88 -5.30
C TYR A 94 -1.20 -6.21 -5.69
N LEU A 95 -1.41 -6.71 -6.91
CA LEU A 95 -0.68 -7.88 -7.41
C LEU A 95 0.84 -7.68 -7.43
N PHE A 96 1.32 -6.44 -7.66
CA PHE A 96 2.74 -6.12 -7.53
C PHE A 96 3.24 -6.31 -6.10
N TYR A 97 2.51 -5.81 -5.10
CA TYR A 97 2.85 -6.02 -3.69
C TYR A 97 2.74 -7.48 -3.26
N ILE A 98 1.79 -8.24 -3.81
CA ILE A 98 1.67 -9.68 -3.56
C ILE A 98 2.89 -10.42 -4.14
N ALA A 99 3.32 -10.09 -5.37
CA ALA A 99 4.52 -10.66 -5.98
C ALA A 99 5.78 -10.33 -5.15
N LEU A 100 5.93 -9.07 -4.73
CA LEU A 100 7.00 -8.62 -3.84
C LEU A 100 7.01 -9.39 -2.50
N ALA A 101 5.84 -9.59 -1.90
CA ALA A 101 5.72 -10.32 -0.64
C ALA A 101 6.10 -11.80 -0.81
N HIS A 102 5.65 -12.47 -1.88
CA HIS A 102 6.08 -13.83 -2.20
C HIS A 102 7.60 -13.93 -2.40
N LYS A 103 8.19 -12.98 -3.15
CA LYS A 103 9.64 -12.93 -3.37
C LYS A 103 10.40 -12.82 -2.05
N LYS A 104 9.95 -11.94 -1.16
CA LYS A 104 10.54 -11.75 0.18
C LYS A 104 10.31 -12.94 1.12
N ASN A 105 9.26 -13.73 0.90
CA ASN A 105 9.01 -14.98 1.61
C ASN A 105 9.80 -16.17 1.05
N GLY A 106 10.59 -15.99 -0.02
CA GLY A 106 11.36 -17.05 -0.68
C GLY A 106 10.54 -17.90 -1.66
N GLU A 107 9.34 -17.46 -2.03
CA GLU A 107 8.42 -18.16 -2.91
C GLU A 107 8.55 -17.65 -4.36
N ASP A 108 9.70 -17.90 -4.97
CA ASP A 108 10.09 -17.32 -6.27
C ASP A 108 9.10 -17.64 -7.41
N GLU A 109 8.60 -18.88 -7.49
CA GLU A 109 7.66 -19.29 -8.54
C GLU A 109 6.33 -18.53 -8.43
N LEU A 110 5.82 -18.37 -7.21
CA LEU A 110 4.58 -17.63 -6.95
C LEU A 110 4.77 -16.13 -7.17
N ALA A 111 5.95 -15.59 -6.84
CA ALA A 111 6.29 -14.20 -7.14
C ALA A 111 6.22 -13.93 -8.65
N ALA A 112 6.84 -14.78 -9.47
CA ALA A 112 6.83 -14.64 -10.92
C ALA A 112 5.41 -14.78 -11.51
N GLU A 113 4.62 -15.74 -11.01
CA GLU A 113 3.22 -15.90 -11.41
C GLU A 113 2.41 -14.62 -11.14
N LYS A 114 2.52 -14.07 -9.93
CA LYS A 114 1.75 -12.89 -9.50
C LYS A 114 2.21 -11.63 -10.20
N LEU A 115 3.50 -11.50 -10.52
CA LEU A 115 4.02 -10.37 -11.29
C LEU A 115 3.49 -10.41 -12.73
N LYS A 116 3.48 -11.58 -13.37
CA LYS A 116 2.88 -11.76 -14.70
C LYS A 116 1.39 -11.45 -14.70
N GLU A 117 0.67 -11.88 -13.66
CA GLU A 117 -0.74 -11.52 -13.47
C GLU A 117 -0.91 -10.00 -13.32
N ALA A 118 -0.04 -9.34 -12.57
CA ALA A 118 -0.05 -7.89 -12.36
C ALA A 118 0.09 -7.14 -13.70
N HIS A 119 1.09 -7.50 -14.51
CA HIS A 119 1.31 -6.90 -15.82
C HIS A 119 0.09 -7.10 -16.73
N ALA A 120 -0.45 -8.32 -16.81
CA ALA A 120 -1.61 -8.62 -17.66
C ALA A 120 -2.89 -7.88 -17.22
N MET A 121 -3.13 -7.77 -15.92
CA MET A 121 -4.34 -7.15 -15.38
C MET A 121 -4.32 -5.62 -15.39
N THR A 122 -3.13 -5.02 -15.29
CA THR A 122 -2.98 -3.56 -15.15
C THR A 122 -2.45 -2.89 -16.42
N GLY A 123 -1.76 -3.64 -17.29
CA GLY A 123 -1.00 -3.10 -18.41
C GLY A 123 0.25 -2.31 -18.02
N MET A 124 0.60 -2.28 -16.72
CA MET A 124 1.80 -1.62 -16.21
C MET A 124 2.98 -2.58 -16.23
N ASP A 125 4.17 -2.09 -16.59
CA ASP A 125 5.44 -2.74 -16.30
C ASP A 125 5.97 -2.33 -14.91
N ASN A 126 7.14 -2.84 -14.52
CA ASN A 126 7.76 -2.53 -13.24
C ASN A 126 7.99 -1.03 -13.06
N ASP A 127 8.57 -0.36 -14.06
CA ASP A 127 8.87 1.07 -14.01
C ASP A 127 7.60 1.93 -13.89
N SER A 128 6.55 1.58 -14.65
CA SER A 128 5.25 2.26 -14.56
C SER A 128 4.60 2.08 -13.19
N PHE A 129 4.68 0.88 -12.61
CA PHE A 129 4.20 0.65 -11.25
C PHE A 129 5.00 1.46 -10.23
N ILE A 130 6.33 1.44 -10.27
CA ILE A 130 7.19 2.21 -9.37
C ILE A 130 6.91 3.71 -9.50
N GLY A 131 6.85 4.22 -10.73
CA GLY A 131 6.52 5.62 -11.01
C GLY A 131 5.13 6.03 -10.51
N SER A 132 4.18 5.09 -10.42
CA SER A 132 2.87 5.36 -9.83
C SER A 132 2.90 5.60 -8.32
N GLN A 133 3.91 5.13 -7.58
CA GLN A 133 3.94 5.22 -6.13
C GLN A 133 4.51 6.57 -5.63
N PRO A 134 3.77 7.38 -4.87
CA PRO A 134 4.18 8.70 -4.39
C PRO A 134 4.90 8.66 -3.06
N PHE A 135 5.86 7.74 -2.92
CA PHE A 135 6.75 7.76 -1.76
C PHE A 135 7.57 9.05 -1.75
N ASN A 136 7.70 9.64 -0.56
CA ASN A 136 8.62 10.75 -0.31
C ASN A 136 10.07 10.30 -0.10
N ASN A 137 10.31 8.98 -0.13
CA ASN A 137 11.59 8.35 0.10
C ASN A 137 11.99 7.54 -1.16
N GLU A 138 13.05 7.98 -1.83
CA GLU A 138 13.58 7.34 -3.04
C GLU A 138 14.22 5.96 -2.79
N GLU A 139 14.73 5.72 -1.57
CA GLU A 139 15.29 4.42 -1.19
C GLU A 139 14.19 3.36 -1.20
N LYS A 140 12.97 3.70 -0.79
CA LYS A 140 11.83 2.77 -0.81
C LYS A 140 11.40 2.42 -2.23
N LEU A 141 11.43 3.39 -3.14
CA LEU A 141 11.16 3.13 -4.56
C LEU A 141 12.26 2.24 -5.18
N SER A 142 13.52 2.52 -4.83
CA SER A 142 14.67 1.73 -5.29
C SER A 142 14.63 0.30 -4.74
N GLU A 143 14.22 0.13 -3.48
CA GLU A 143 14.02 -1.18 -2.86
C GLU A 143 12.93 -1.97 -3.60
N LEU A 144 11.76 -1.38 -3.82
CA LEU A 144 10.68 -2.05 -4.58
C LEU A 144 11.13 -2.44 -5.98
N LYS A 145 11.80 -1.52 -6.68
CA LYS A 145 12.29 -1.75 -8.04
C LYS A 145 13.30 -2.90 -8.07
N GLY A 146 14.29 -2.87 -7.19
CA GLY A 146 15.33 -3.91 -7.14
C GLY A 146 14.76 -5.30 -6.85
N ILE A 147 13.71 -5.39 -6.03
CA ILE A 147 13.03 -6.68 -5.79
C ILE A 147 12.24 -7.10 -7.03
N LEU A 148 11.45 -6.21 -7.64
CA LEU A 148 10.65 -6.52 -8.83
C LEU A 148 11.52 -6.96 -10.02
N ASP A 149 12.67 -6.33 -10.21
CA ASP A 149 13.60 -6.67 -11.30
C ASP A 149 14.36 -7.99 -11.04
N SER A 150 14.29 -8.51 -9.81
CA SER A 150 14.88 -9.81 -9.41
C SER A 150 13.90 -10.99 -9.47
N ILE A 151 12.63 -10.72 -9.80
CA ILE A 151 11.58 -11.73 -10.01
C ILE A 151 11.60 -12.13 -11.49
#